data_AF-A0A1Q7FAP1-F1
#
_entry.id   AF-A0A1Q7FAP1-F1
#
_cell.length_a   1.000
_cell.length_b   1.000
_cell.length_c   1.000
_cell.angle_alpha   90.00
_cell.angle_beta   90.00
_cell.angle_gamma   90.00
#
_symmetry.space_group_name_H-M   'P 1'
#
loop_
_entity.id
_entity.type
_entity.pdbx_description
1 polymer ?
#
loop_
_entity_poly.entity_id
_entity_poly.type
_entity_poly.pdbx_seq_one_letter_code
_entity_poly.pdbx_strand_id
1 'polypeptide(L)'
;MVIGPSPAQTWSTSERVRRTVALLSRRGFALGPERLGGLCLGGAVSESDVRWAVAATPELTLAHDLVVSRSDAMRAGAIRSRASAHESDAPLYLRMTAQFVRRLVGLAPFIRSVSIAGSLASGGFRASDDVDLNLIVDDGHRHIAYVAVNLLGLLHALGHRTKPVDDLTRRPLAPRLMTANLILERSQCHPLERQDEDMAFEMLMSQPVFGLDVFDGVVDANPELLDHFPQLGYGSRELAIDSDQRTRLPAWLFPAALDGAARRLGSAAWRYMQWTRRNKPEALARVAFVRATMRPYTLFDEADLT
;
A
#
# COMPACT_ATOMS: atom_id res chain seq x y z
N MET A 1 14.78 5.04 23.61
CA MET A 1 13.57 4.20 23.81
C MET A 1 14.04 2.75 23.85
N VAL A 2 13.88 2.07 24.99
CA VAL A 2 14.26 0.66 25.11
C VAL A 2 13.09 -0.17 24.60
N ILE A 3 13.23 -0.76 23.42
CA ILE A 3 12.24 -1.67 22.85
C ILE A 3 12.30 -2.95 23.71
N GLY A 4 11.23 -3.24 24.47
CA GLY A 4 11.09 -4.50 25.18
C GLY A 4 11.05 -5.68 24.19
N PRO A 5 11.35 -6.92 24.63
CA PRO A 5 11.31 -8.07 23.73
C PRO A 5 9.88 -8.27 23.21
N SER A 6 9.70 -8.07 21.90
CA SER A 6 8.42 -8.22 21.22
C SER A 6 7.94 -9.69 21.26
N PRO A 7 6.63 -9.96 21.35
CA PRO A 7 6.08 -11.32 21.20
C PRO A 7 6.54 -12.00 19.90
N ALA A 8 6.67 -11.27 18.80
CA ALA A 8 7.14 -11.82 17.52
C ALA A 8 8.63 -12.21 17.55
N GLN A 9 9.44 -11.61 18.44
CA GLN A 9 10.84 -12.00 18.66
C GLN A 9 10.97 -13.30 19.44
N THR A 10 9.93 -13.71 20.17
CA THR A 10 9.94 -14.98 20.93
C THR A 10 9.66 -16.21 20.05
N TRP A 11 9.21 -16.01 18.81
CA TRP A 11 8.97 -17.09 17.87
C TRP A 11 10.26 -17.62 17.24
N SER A 12 10.24 -18.91 16.89
CA SER A 12 11.35 -19.51 16.16
C SER A 12 11.54 -18.84 14.79
N THR A 13 12.76 -18.86 14.26
CA THR A 13 13.04 -18.30 12.93
C THR A 13 12.17 -18.94 11.85
N SER A 14 11.92 -20.26 11.92
CA SER A 14 10.99 -20.95 11.01
C SER A 14 9.58 -20.38 11.04
N GLU A 15 9.03 -20.11 12.22
CA GLU A 15 7.69 -19.55 12.35
C GLU A 15 7.62 -18.12 11.81
N ARG A 16 8.62 -17.29 12.13
CA ARG A 16 8.73 -15.92 11.65
C ARG A 16 8.82 -15.87 10.12
N VAL A 17 9.66 -16.72 9.52
CA VAL A 17 9.78 -16.85 8.06
C VAL A 17 8.46 -17.32 7.44
N ARG A 18 7.83 -18.36 8.00
CA ARG A 18 6.54 -18.89 7.51
C ARG A 18 5.44 -17.83 7.50
N ARG A 19 5.30 -17.05 8.58
CA ARG A 19 4.31 -15.97 8.67
C ARG A 19 4.62 -14.81 7.72
N THR A 20 5.89 -14.46 7.56
CA THR A 20 6.33 -13.43 6.58
C THR A 20 5.99 -13.86 5.14
N VAL A 21 6.24 -15.12 4.79
CA VAL A 21 5.86 -15.68 3.48
C VAL A 21 4.34 -15.67 3.30
N ALA A 22 3.57 -15.96 4.35
CA ALA A 22 2.10 -15.89 4.28
C ALA A 22 1.59 -14.46 4.02
N LEU A 23 2.21 -13.43 4.63
CA LEU A 23 1.91 -12.02 4.37
C LEU A 23 2.19 -11.65 2.89
N LEU A 24 3.34 -12.07 2.36
CA LEU A 24 3.72 -11.84 0.96
C LEU A 24 2.78 -12.56 -0.01
N SER A 25 2.47 -13.84 0.25
CA SER A 25 1.60 -14.68 -0.60
C SER A 25 0.18 -14.08 -0.71
N ARG A 26 -0.39 -13.60 0.40
CA ARG A 26 -1.71 -12.91 0.39
C ARG A 26 -1.75 -11.70 -0.55
N ARG A 27 -0.60 -11.06 -0.77
CA ARG A 27 -0.46 -9.91 -1.66
C ARG A 27 0.04 -10.29 -3.06
N GLY A 28 0.29 -11.58 -3.31
CA GLY A 28 0.77 -12.08 -4.61
C GLY A 28 2.26 -11.80 -4.87
N PHE A 29 3.05 -11.61 -3.82
CA PHE A 29 4.50 -11.40 -3.90
C PHE A 29 5.26 -12.58 -3.29
N ALA A 30 6.54 -12.66 -3.65
CA ALA A 30 7.52 -13.52 -3.01
C ALA A 30 8.88 -12.88 -3.17
N LEU A 31 9.81 -13.22 -2.27
CA LEU A 31 11.14 -12.63 -2.22
C LEU A 31 12.19 -13.73 -2.16
N GLY A 32 13.38 -13.41 -2.64
CA GLY A 32 14.56 -14.26 -2.40
C GLY A 32 14.95 -14.26 -0.92
N PRO A 33 15.75 -15.24 -0.48
CA PRO A 33 16.11 -15.42 0.93
C PRO A 33 16.70 -14.17 1.61
N GLU A 34 17.56 -13.42 0.91
CA GLU A 34 18.20 -12.22 1.47
C GLU A 34 17.18 -11.12 1.77
N ARG A 35 16.38 -10.73 0.77
CA ARG A 35 15.35 -9.70 0.93
C ARG A 35 14.27 -10.13 1.92
N LEU A 36 13.91 -11.42 1.93
CA LEU A 36 12.98 -11.96 2.93
C LEU A 36 13.54 -11.84 4.34
N GLY A 37 14.84 -12.11 4.52
CA GLY A 37 15.52 -11.97 5.80
C GLY A 37 15.46 -10.54 6.34
N GLY A 38 15.66 -9.54 5.47
CA GLY A 38 15.53 -8.12 5.84
C GLY A 38 14.12 -7.72 6.29
N LEU A 39 13.08 -8.32 5.70
CA LEU A 39 11.67 -8.03 5.98
C LEU A 39 11.02 -9.04 6.95
N CYS A 40 11.82 -9.87 7.63
CA CYS A 40 11.27 -10.92 8.46
C CYS A 40 10.50 -10.35 9.66
N LEU A 41 9.34 -10.94 9.94
CA LEU A 41 8.53 -10.65 11.11
C LEU A 41 9.36 -10.81 12.39
N GLY A 42 9.21 -9.92 13.37
CA GLY A 42 10.01 -9.88 14.58
C GLY A 42 11.44 -9.37 14.40
N GLY A 43 11.82 -8.89 13.21
CA GLY A 43 13.13 -8.29 12.95
C GLY A 43 13.93 -9.00 11.86
N ALA A 44 15.03 -8.40 11.43
CA ALA A 44 15.85 -8.99 10.38
C ALA A 44 16.50 -10.32 10.82
N VAL A 45 16.64 -11.26 9.88
CA VAL A 45 17.38 -12.52 10.05
C VAL A 45 18.33 -12.72 8.88
N SER A 46 19.39 -13.52 9.07
CA SER A 46 20.37 -13.75 8.02
C SER A 46 19.79 -14.58 6.87
N GLU A 47 20.35 -14.44 5.66
CA GLU A 47 19.97 -15.26 4.52
C GLU A 47 20.12 -16.77 4.81
N SER A 48 21.20 -17.16 5.50
CA SER A 48 21.42 -18.54 5.91
C SER A 48 20.32 -19.06 6.82
N ASP A 49 19.87 -18.26 7.78
CA ASP A 49 18.79 -18.66 8.70
C ASP A 49 17.46 -18.81 7.95
N VAL A 50 17.20 -17.95 6.96
CA VAL A 50 16.03 -18.10 6.08
C VAL A 50 16.11 -19.41 5.31
N ARG A 51 17.26 -19.73 4.71
CA ARG A 51 17.44 -20.99 3.96
C ARG A 51 17.25 -22.21 4.85
N TRP A 52 17.80 -22.20 6.06
CA TRP A 52 17.60 -23.26 7.06
C TRP A 52 16.14 -23.38 7.48
N ALA A 53 15.48 -22.25 7.77
CA ALA A 53 14.06 -22.22 8.11
C ALA A 53 13.20 -22.82 6.99
N VAL A 54 13.45 -22.44 5.73
CA VAL A 54 12.72 -22.98 4.57
C VAL A 54 12.95 -24.48 4.42
N ALA A 55 14.18 -24.97 4.62
CA ALA A 55 14.48 -26.40 4.58
C ALA A 55 13.80 -27.18 5.72
N ALA A 56 13.67 -26.56 6.90
CA ALA A 56 13.05 -27.16 8.08
C ALA A 56 11.52 -27.05 8.13
N THR A 57 10.89 -26.26 7.25
CA THR A 57 9.43 -26.03 7.24
C THR A 57 8.77 -26.71 6.03
N PRO A 58 8.01 -27.79 6.23
CA PRO A 58 7.40 -28.57 5.15
C PRO A 58 6.43 -27.77 4.27
N GLU A 59 5.89 -26.64 4.73
CA GLU A 59 4.96 -25.81 3.96
C GLU A 59 5.67 -24.84 3.02
N LEU A 60 6.98 -24.65 3.17
CA LEU A 60 7.78 -23.71 2.39
C LEU A 60 8.65 -24.44 1.37
N THR A 61 8.99 -23.74 0.29
CA THR A 61 9.97 -24.21 -0.71
C THR A 61 10.67 -23.02 -1.37
N LEU A 62 11.85 -23.29 -1.93
CA LEU A 62 12.48 -22.41 -2.90
C LEU A 62 12.01 -22.78 -4.30
N ALA A 63 11.50 -21.81 -5.05
CA ALA A 63 11.09 -21.97 -6.44
C ALA A 63 11.49 -20.72 -7.24
N HIS A 64 12.28 -20.90 -8.29
CA HIS A 64 12.84 -19.80 -9.08
C HIS A 64 13.54 -18.71 -8.24
N ASP A 65 14.38 -19.13 -7.30
CA ASP A 65 15.11 -18.24 -6.36
C ASP A 65 14.22 -17.44 -5.40
N LEU A 66 12.91 -17.75 -5.35
CA LEU A 66 11.94 -17.14 -4.44
C LEU A 66 11.55 -18.13 -3.35
N VAL A 67 11.36 -17.60 -2.14
CA VAL A 67 10.74 -18.35 -1.04
C VAL A 67 9.23 -18.23 -1.16
N VAL A 68 8.55 -19.36 -1.31
CA VAL A 68 7.09 -19.43 -1.47
C VAL A 68 6.49 -20.52 -0.58
N SER A 69 5.20 -20.38 -0.28
CA SER A 69 4.39 -21.51 0.18
C SER A 69 4.36 -22.58 -0.91
N ARG A 70 4.40 -23.87 -0.56
CA ARG A 70 4.33 -24.97 -1.54
C ARG A 70 3.07 -24.93 -2.38
N SER A 71 1.96 -24.48 -1.82
CA SER A 71 0.70 -24.26 -2.55
C SER A 71 0.83 -23.22 -3.67
N ASP A 72 1.78 -22.29 -3.56
CA ASP A 72 2.04 -21.23 -4.54
C ASP A 72 3.21 -21.55 -5.48
N ALA A 73 3.85 -22.73 -5.37
CA ALA A 73 5.02 -23.10 -6.16
C ALA A 73 4.75 -23.00 -7.67
N MET A 74 3.55 -23.39 -8.12
CA MET A 74 3.14 -23.27 -9.52
C MET A 74 3.04 -21.82 -10.02
N ARG A 75 2.86 -20.86 -9.12
CA ARG A 75 2.78 -19.42 -9.42
C ARG A 75 4.14 -18.73 -9.35
N ALA A 76 5.18 -19.39 -8.81
CA ALA A 76 6.48 -18.79 -8.59
C ALA A 76 7.11 -18.22 -9.87
N GLY A 77 6.94 -18.88 -11.02
CA GLY A 77 7.40 -18.36 -12.32
C GLY A 77 6.73 -17.04 -12.70
N ALA A 78 5.41 -16.92 -12.49
CA ALA A 78 4.66 -15.70 -12.74
C ALA A 78 5.07 -14.58 -11.76
N ILE A 79 5.28 -14.90 -10.48
CA ILE A 79 5.75 -13.95 -9.46
C ILE A 79 7.16 -13.45 -9.79
N ARG A 80 8.09 -14.35 -10.15
CA ARG A 80 9.43 -13.96 -10.60
C ARG A 80 9.37 -13.04 -11.81
N SER A 81 8.55 -13.37 -12.81
CA SER A 81 8.37 -12.52 -13.98
C SER A 81 7.85 -11.12 -13.61
N ARG A 82 6.99 -11.00 -12.58
CA ARG A 82 6.57 -9.68 -12.04
C ARG A 82 7.72 -8.93 -11.40
N ALA A 83 8.53 -9.60 -10.58
CA ALA A 83 9.71 -8.99 -9.96
C ALA A 83 10.74 -8.52 -11.01
N SER A 84 10.97 -9.30 -12.07
CA SER A 84 11.87 -8.89 -13.16
C SER A 84 11.33 -7.69 -13.94
N ALA A 85 10.02 -7.64 -14.21
CA ALA A 85 9.40 -6.48 -14.86
C ALA A 85 9.39 -5.24 -13.96
N HIS A 86 9.38 -5.40 -12.64
CA HIS A 86 9.45 -4.28 -11.71
C HIS A 86 10.75 -3.50 -11.89
N GLU A 87 11.89 -4.18 -12.05
CA GLU A 87 13.20 -3.51 -12.24
C GLU A 87 13.22 -2.63 -13.49
N SER A 88 12.56 -3.05 -14.58
CA SER A 88 12.46 -2.25 -15.81
C SER A 88 11.41 -1.15 -15.73
N ASP A 89 10.25 -1.44 -15.13
CA ASP A 89 9.08 -0.58 -15.21
C ASP A 89 9.02 0.46 -14.09
N ALA A 90 9.37 0.07 -12.86
CA ALA A 90 9.19 0.89 -11.66
C ALA A 90 9.88 2.25 -11.72
N PRO A 91 11.13 2.41 -12.24
CA PRO A 91 11.80 3.72 -12.24
C PRO A 91 11.02 4.81 -12.96
N LEU A 92 10.35 4.47 -14.07
CA LEU A 92 9.49 5.42 -14.80
C LEU A 92 8.28 5.81 -13.96
N TYR A 93 7.60 4.82 -13.39
CA TYR A 93 6.38 5.05 -12.61
C TYR A 93 6.65 5.77 -11.30
N LEU A 94 7.76 5.50 -10.60
CA LEU A 94 8.19 6.26 -9.42
C LEU A 94 8.34 7.75 -9.72
N ARG A 95 8.98 8.10 -10.86
CA ARG A 95 9.11 9.51 -11.30
C ARG A 95 7.75 10.14 -11.62
N MET A 96 6.88 9.40 -12.31
CA MET A 96 5.52 9.86 -12.63
C MET A 96 4.70 10.06 -11.35
N THR A 97 4.77 9.13 -10.40
CA THR A 97 4.12 9.21 -9.09
C THR A 97 4.62 10.41 -8.32
N ALA A 98 5.94 10.65 -8.26
CA ALA A 98 6.48 11.81 -7.58
C ALA A 98 5.95 13.14 -8.17
N GLN A 99 5.84 13.25 -9.50
CA GLN A 99 5.23 14.42 -10.15
C GLN A 99 3.73 14.54 -9.87
N PHE A 100 3.01 13.42 -9.84
CA PHE A 100 1.61 13.37 -9.47
C PHE A 100 1.40 13.85 -8.04
N VAL A 101 2.15 13.31 -7.08
CA VAL A 101 2.07 13.67 -5.66
C VAL A 101 2.41 15.15 -5.48
N ARG A 102 3.43 15.68 -6.14
CA ARG A 102 3.74 17.14 -6.13
C ARG A 102 2.53 18.00 -6.52
N ARG A 103 1.79 17.61 -7.55
CA ARG A 103 0.59 18.35 -7.99
C ARG A 103 -0.56 18.16 -7.01
N LEU A 104 -0.74 16.94 -6.51
CA LEU A 104 -1.78 16.59 -5.55
C LEU A 104 -1.65 17.44 -4.29
N VAL A 105 -0.48 17.46 -3.64
CA VAL A 105 -0.27 18.19 -2.38
C VAL A 105 -0.30 19.71 -2.56
N GLY A 106 0.00 20.20 -3.77
CA GLY A 106 -0.19 21.62 -4.12
C GLY A 106 -1.67 22.02 -4.22
N LEU A 107 -2.53 21.12 -4.69
CA LEU A 107 -3.97 21.35 -4.86
C LEU A 107 -4.80 20.96 -3.65
N ALA A 108 -4.31 20.05 -2.81
CA ALA A 108 -5.02 19.49 -1.66
C ALA A 108 -4.21 19.76 -0.37
N PRO A 109 -4.28 20.99 0.19
CA PRO A 109 -3.46 21.42 1.32
C PRO A 109 -3.75 20.67 2.64
N PHE A 110 -4.88 19.96 2.71
CA PHE A 110 -5.30 19.12 3.82
C PHE A 110 -4.61 17.73 3.82
N ILE A 111 -3.87 17.38 2.77
CA ILE A 111 -3.04 16.17 2.75
C ILE A 111 -1.75 16.45 3.53
N ARG A 112 -1.50 15.61 4.53
CA ARG A 112 -0.37 15.74 5.48
C ARG A 112 0.76 14.78 5.18
N SER A 113 0.45 13.58 4.68
CA SER A 113 1.45 12.60 4.25
C SER A 113 0.95 11.82 3.04
N VAL A 114 1.89 11.41 2.18
CA VAL A 114 1.64 10.51 1.05
C VAL A 114 2.72 9.45 0.98
N SER A 115 2.30 8.19 0.93
CA SER A 115 3.19 7.04 0.70
C SER A 115 2.76 6.26 -0.53
N ILE A 116 3.73 5.80 -1.31
CA ILE A 116 3.50 4.82 -2.38
C ILE A 116 3.30 3.46 -1.72
N ALA A 117 2.31 2.72 -2.16
CA ALA A 117 1.94 1.41 -1.64
C ALA A 117 1.84 0.37 -2.77
N GLY A 118 1.36 -0.82 -2.42
CA GLY A 118 1.05 -1.87 -3.39
C GLY A 118 2.27 -2.37 -4.17
N SER A 119 2.04 -2.80 -5.42
CA SER A 119 3.08 -3.47 -6.22
C SER A 119 4.27 -2.59 -6.57
N LEU A 120 4.06 -1.26 -6.65
CA LEU A 120 5.13 -0.30 -6.90
C LEU A 120 6.08 -0.17 -5.71
N ALA A 121 5.56 -0.17 -4.48
CA ALA A 121 6.42 -0.10 -3.30
C ALA A 121 7.01 -1.48 -2.94
N SER A 122 6.28 -2.57 -3.19
CA SER A 122 6.69 -3.90 -2.75
C SER A 122 7.67 -4.65 -3.67
N GLY A 123 7.94 -4.15 -4.88
CA GLY A 123 8.93 -4.75 -5.78
C GLY A 123 8.38 -5.71 -6.83
N GLY A 124 7.07 -5.71 -7.10
CA GLY A 124 6.46 -6.61 -8.09
C GLY A 124 5.51 -5.88 -9.05
N PHE A 125 5.86 -4.65 -9.40
CA PHE A 125 5.12 -3.77 -10.31
C PHE A 125 5.24 -4.21 -11.77
N ARG A 126 4.18 -3.98 -12.54
CA ARG A 126 4.20 -4.03 -14.01
C ARG A 126 3.55 -2.78 -14.57
N ALA A 127 3.93 -2.38 -15.79
CA ALA A 127 3.33 -1.25 -16.49
C ALA A 127 1.79 -1.33 -16.63
N SER A 128 1.20 -2.52 -16.55
CA SER A 128 -0.26 -2.72 -16.56
C SER A 128 -0.96 -2.42 -15.23
N ASP A 129 -0.21 -2.31 -14.13
CA ASP A 129 -0.75 -2.12 -12.79
C ASP A 129 -1.12 -0.65 -12.53
N ASP A 130 -2.05 -0.45 -11.60
CA ASP A 130 -2.29 0.86 -10.97
C ASP A 130 -1.20 1.15 -9.94
N VAL A 131 -0.92 2.43 -9.69
CA VAL A 131 -0.09 2.86 -8.56
C VAL A 131 -0.99 3.15 -7.37
N ASP A 132 -0.73 2.43 -6.27
CA ASP A 132 -1.44 2.58 -5.01
C ASP A 132 -0.80 3.67 -4.13
N LEU A 133 -1.62 4.51 -3.50
CA LEU A 133 -1.19 5.57 -2.58
C LEU A 133 -1.89 5.44 -1.24
N ASN A 134 -1.13 5.53 -0.15
CA ASN A 134 -1.62 5.72 1.20
C ASN A 134 -1.54 7.20 1.57
N LEU A 135 -2.60 7.74 2.16
CA LEU A 135 -2.71 9.16 2.50
C LEU A 135 -3.02 9.34 3.99
N ILE A 136 -2.39 10.33 4.60
CA ILE A 136 -2.81 10.89 5.89
C ILE A 136 -3.33 12.30 5.63
N VAL A 137 -4.53 12.60 6.11
CA VAL A 137 -5.24 13.86 5.86
C VAL A 137 -5.77 14.49 7.13
N ASP A 138 -6.11 15.78 7.06
CA ASP A 138 -6.88 16.43 8.13
C ASP A 138 -8.23 15.76 8.33
N ASP A 139 -8.73 15.77 9.56
CA ASP A 139 -10.04 15.25 9.91
C ASP A 139 -11.14 15.94 9.08
N GLY A 140 -12.12 15.17 8.62
CA GLY A 140 -13.20 15.65 7.76
C GLY A 140 -12.79 15.94 6.32
N HIS A 141 -11.66 15.38 5.83
CA HIS A 141 -11.23 15.56 4.43
C HIS A 141 -10.98 14.24 3.69
N ARG A 142 -11.30 13.11 4.31
CA ARG A 142 -11.02 11.77 3.77
C ARG A 142 -11.63 11.54 2.39
N HIS A 143 -12.89 11.92 2.18
CA HIS A 143 -13.56 11.75 0.90
C HIS A 143 -13.18 12.85 -0.11
N ILE A 144 -12.92 14.06 0.37
CA ILE A 144 -12.37 15.14 -0.47
C ILE A 144 -11.03 14.69 -1.07
N ALA A 145 -10.14 14.10 -0.27
CA ALA A 145 -8.87 13.54 -0.72
C ALA A 145 -9.06 12.44 -1.77
N TYR A 146 -10.00 11.51 -1.53
CA TYR A 146 -10.33 10.48 -2.52
C TYR A 146 -10.77 11.08 -3.85
N VAL A 147 -11.66 12.09 -3.83
CA VAL A 147 -12.12 12.77 -5.05
C VAL A 147 -10.96 13.49 -5.74
N ALA A 148 -10.10 14.19 -4.99
CA ALA A 148 -8.94 14.88 -5.52
C ALA A 148 -7.97 13.93 -6.23
N VAL A 149 -7.66 12.77 -5.62
CA VAL A 149 -6.82 11.72 -6.23
C VAL A 149 -7.43 11.21 -7.53
N ASN A 150 -8.72 10.89 -7.54
CA ASN A 150 -9.36 10.33 -8.74
C ASN A 150 -9.51 11.37 -9.86
N LEU A 151 -9.81 12.63 -9.53
CA LEU A 151 -9.90 13.71 -10.51
C LEU A 151 -8.53 13.99 -11.15
N LEU A 152 -7.50 14.18 -10.32
CA LEU A 152 -6.14 14.38 -10.82
C LEU A 152 -5.64 13.15 -11.59
N GLY A 153 -5.99 11.95 -11.12
CA GLY A 153 -5.67 10.67 -11.76
C GLY A 153 -6.28 10.56 -13.15
N LEU A 154 -7.55 10.99 -13.30
CA LEU A 154 -8.23 11.05 -14.58
C LEU A 154 -7.56 12.05 -15.52
N LEU A 155 -7.27 13.27 -15.06
CA LEU A 155 -6.58 14.29 -15.85
C LEU A 155 -5.20 13.80 -16.32
N HIS A 156 -4.47 13.11 -15.45
CA HIS A 156 -3.17 12.54 -15.79
C HIS A 156 -3.29 11.37 -16.78
N ALA A 157 -4.31 10.53 -16.64
CA ALA A 157 -4.60 9.42 -17.53
C ALA A 157 -4.98 9.87 -18.96
N LEU A 158 -5.61 11.03 -19.12
CA LEU A 158 -5.90 11.60 -20.44
C LEU A 158 -4.63 11.87 -21.27
N GLY A 159 -3.50 12.14 -20.62
CA GLY A 159 -2.19 12.28 -21.26
C GLY A 159 -1.46 10.96 -21.53
N HIS A 160 -1.95 9.84 -20.99
CA HIS A 160 -1.30 8.52 -21.06
C HIS A 160 -2.26 7.43 -21.59
N ARG A 161 -3.12 7.79 -22.55
CA ARG A 161 -4.14 6.90 -23.13
C ARG A 161 -3.59 5.62 -23.77
N THR A 162 -2.30 5.61 -24.10
CA THR A 162 -1.59 4.46 -24.70
C THR A 162 -1.03 3.48 -23.67
N LYS A 163 -1.19 3.73 -22.35
CA LYS A 163 -0.71 2.83 -21.30
C LYS A 163 -1.38 1.44 -21.42
N PRO A 164 -0.61 0.33 -21.32
CA PRO A 164 -1.17 -1.01 -21.21
C PRO A 164 -2.08 -1.13 -19.98
N VAL A 165 -3.22 -1.83 -20.10
CA VAL A 165 -4.16 -2.01 -18.99
C VAL A 165 -4.48 -3.49 -18.87
N ASP A 166 -4.51 -3.99 -17.63
CA ASP A 166 -5.03 -5.34 -17.36
C ASP A 166 -6.53 -5.41 -17.72
N ASP A 167 -6.96 -6.46 -18.42
CA ASP A 167 -8.36 -6.68 -18.79
C ASP A 167 -9.30 -6.73 -17.58
N LEU A 168 -8.78 -7.09 -16.40
CA LEU A 168 -9.51 -7.07 -15.14
C LEU A 168 -9.73 -5.65 -14.57
N THR A 169 -8.91 -4.68 -14.96
CA THR A 169 -8.94 -3.28 -14.47
C THR A 169 -9.39 -2.27 -15.51
N ARG A 170 -9.55 -2.69 -16.78
CA ARG A 170 -9.96 -1.85 -17.90
C ARG A 170 -11.24 -1.06 -17.59
N ARG A 171 -11.13 0.26 -17.65
CA ARG A 171 -12.25 1.20 -17.50
C ARG A 171 -12.68 1.77 -18.85
N PRO A 172 -13.97 2.13 -19.02
CA PRO A 172 -14.50 2.56 -20.31
C PRO A 172 -13.96 3.92 -20.80
N LEU A 173 -13.45 4.79 -19.93
CA LEU A 173 -13.11 6.18 -20.28
C LEU A 173 -11.60 6.47 -20.35
N ALA A 174 -10.81 5.94 -19.43
CA ALA A 174 -9.36 6.14 -19.40
C ALA A 174 -8.69 5.04 -18.56
N PRO A 175 -7.44 4.64 -18.86
CA PRO A 175 -6.68 3.75 -17.99
C PRO A 175 -6.55 4.38 -16.61
N ARG A 176 -6.75 3.61 -15.53
CA ARG A 176 -6.42 4.11 -14.20
C ARG A 176 -4.90 4.07 -14.07
N LEU A 177 -4.35 5.13 -13.49
CA LEU A 177 -2.90 5.25 -13.28
C LEU A 177 -2.57 5.30 -11.79
N MET A 178 -3.38 6.04 -11.01
CA MET A 178 -3.20 6.25 -9.58
C MET A 178 -4.50 5.89 -8.85
N THR A 179 -4.38 5.28 -7.67
CA THR A 179 -5.49 4.98 -6.78
C THR A 179 -5.11 5.28 -5.34
N ALA A 180 -6.05 5.79 -4.57
CA ALA A 180 -5.93 5.75 -3.11
C ALA A 180 -6.20 4.30 -2.66
N ASN A 181 -5.27 3.75 -1.88
CA ASN A 181 -5.35 2.44 -1.25
C ASN A 181 -5.87 2.62 0.18
N LEU A 182 -5.15 3.38 1.00
CA LEU A 182 -5.56 3.77 2.35
C LEU A 182 -5.68 5.29 2.45
N ILE A 183 -6.73 5.78 3.13
CA ILE A 183 -6.83 7.19 3.51
C ILE A 183 -7.22 7.23 4.99
N LEU A 184 -6.28 7.70 5.81
CA LEU A 184 -6.44 7.89 7.24
C LEU A 184 -6.62 9.37 7.54
N GLU A 185 -7.57 9.67 8.42
CA GLU A 185 -7.65 10.97 9.06
C GLU A 185 -6.65 11.03 10.23
N ARG A 186 -6.21 12.24 10.57
CA ARG A 186 -5.20 12.46 11.62
C ARG A 186 -5.63 11.86 12.97
N SER A 187 -6.89 12.03 13.34
CA SER A 187 -7.47 11.45 14.56
C SER A 187 -7.42 9.91 14.57
N GLN A 188 -7.38 9.27 13.41
CA GLN A 188 -7.30 7.81 13.29
C GLN A 188 -5.88 7.26 13.45
N CYS A 189 -4.86 8.12 13.50
CA CYS A 189 -3.46 7.71 13.52
C CYS A 189 -2.86 7.67 14.94
N HIS A 190 -3.57 8.15 15.96
CA HIS A 190 -3.02 8.39 17.31
C HIS A 190 -3.95 7.88 18.44
N PRO A 191 -4.00 6.57 18.72
CA PRO A 191 -3.38 5.49 17.96
C PRO A 191 -4.29 5.02 16.81
N LEU A 192 -3.73 4.17 15.94
CA LEU A 192 -4.47 3.34 15.01
C LEU A 192 -5.33 2.34 15.80
N GLU A 193 -6.59 2.19 15.40
CA GLU A 193 -7.48 1.12 15.82
C GLU A 193 -6.94 -0.27 15.44
N ARG A 194 -6.16 -0.37 14.35
CA ARG A 194 -5.44 -1.60 14.00
C ARG A 194 -3.93 -1.42 14.09
N GLN A 195 -3.31 -2.26 14.90
CA GLN A 195 -1.87 -2.40 15.02
C GLN A 195 -1.40 -3.85 14.78
N ASP A 196 -2.18 -4.65 14.06
CA ASP A 196 -1.87 -6.05 13.76
C ASP A 196 -0.77 -6.24 12.69
N GLU A 197 -0.38 -7.50 12.47
CA GLU A 197 0.64 -7.91 11.50
C GLU A 197 0.40 -7.38 10.09
N ASP A 198 -0.85 -7.36 9.61
CA ASP A 198 -1.16 -6.90 8.25
C ASP A 198 -1.03 -5.38 8.13
N MET A 199 -1.39 -4.62 9.19
CA MET A 199 -1.18 -3.17 9.23
C MET A 199 0.31 -2.82 9.38
N ALA A 200 1.03 -3.49 10.27
CA ALA A 200 2.46 -3.28 10.42
C ALA A 200 3.22 -3.60 9.13
N PHE A 201 2.82 -4.66 8.42
CA PHE A 201 3.37 -4.99 7.11
C PHE A 201 2.99 -3.95 6.03
N GLU A 202 1.76 -3.41 6.04
CA GLU A 202 1.35 -2.32 5.14
C GLU A 202 2.24 -1.08 5.32
N MET A 203 2.48 -0.69 6.58
CA MET A 203 3.36 0.42 6.92
C MET A 203 4.80 0.14 6.51
N LEU A 204 5.31 -1.07 6.75
CA LEU A 204 6.69 -1.45 6.42
C LEU A 204 6.96 -1.41 4.92
N MET A 205 5.99 -1.84 4.13
CA MET A 205 6.10 -1.86 2.67
C MET A 205 5.75 -0.51 2.04
N SER A 206 5.23 0.45 2.79
CA SER A 206 4.91 1.78 2.27
C SER A 206 6.18 2.60 2.06
N GLN A 207 6.26 3.30 0.94
CA GLN A 207 7.36 4.21 0.62
C GLN A 207 6.87 5.67 0.75
N PRO A 208 7.07 6.33 1.91
CA PRO A 208 6.65 7.73 2.09
C PRO A 208 7.42 8.65 1.15
N VAL A 209 6.68 9.49 0.42
CA VAL A 209 7.23 10.45 -0.55
C VAL A 209 6.89 11.90 -0.22
N PHE A 210 6.02 12.14 0.76
CA PHE A 210 5.67 13.47 1.26
C PHE A 210 5.21 13.36 2.71
N GLY A 211 5.56 14.35 3.56
CA GLY A 211 5.17 14.36 4.98
C GLY A 211 5.78 13.20 5.76
N LEU A 212 7.11 13.07 5.68
CA LEU A 212 7.86 12.00 6.35
C LEU A 212 7.75 12.13 7.87
N ASP A 213 7.80 13.36 8.39
CA ASP A 213 7.57 13.70 9.80
C ASP A 213 6.20 13.22 10.30
N VAL A 214 5.17 13.37 9.46
CA VAL A 214 3.83 12.89 9.77
C VAL A 214 3.80 11.36 9.77
N PHE A 215 4.42 10.71 8.79
CA PHE A 215 4.49 9.25 8.72
C PHE A 215 5.25 8.65 9.92
N ASP A 216 6.43 9.17 10.22
CA ASP A 216 7.25 8.76 11.36
C ASP A 216 6.50 9.01 12.68
N GLY A 217 5.79 10.14 12.79
CA GLY A 217 4.91 10.43 13.93
C GLY A 217 3.74 9.44 14.10
N VAL A 218 3.25 8.83 13.03
CA VAL A 218 2.30 7.70 13.14
C VAL A 218 3.00 6.47 13.67
N VAL A 219 4.19 6.11 13.17
CA VAL A 219 4.94 4.95 13.67
C VAL A 219 5.25 5.11 15.17
N ASP A 220 5.69 6.30 15.59
CA ASP A 220 6.02 6.61 16.98
C ASP A 220 4.79 6.53 17.91
N ALA A 221 3.61 6.90 17.42
CA ALA A 221 2.37 6.84 18.18
C ALA A 221 1.77 5.42 18.28
N ASN A 222 2.32 4.45 17.55
CA ASN A 222 1.80 3.09 17.42
C ASN A 222 2.89 2.04 17.68
N PRO A 223 3.40 1.93 18.92
CA PRO A 223 4.53 1.07 19.24
C PRO A 223 4.26 -0.42 19.01
N GLU A 224 3.02 -0.88 19.02
CA GLU A 224 2.68 -2.30 18.75
C GLU A 224 3.02 -2.69 17.29
N LEU A 225 3.06 -1.73 16.36
CA LEU A 225 3.55 -2.00 15.00
C LEU A 225 5.02 -2.43 15.00
N LEU A 226 5.83 -1.84 15.88
CA LEU A 226 7.24 -2.16 16.03
C LEU A 226 7.44 -3.54 16.66
N ASP A 227 6.46 -4.03 17.42
CA ASP A 227 6.51 -5.39 17.91
C ASP A 227 6.46 -6.38 16.76
N HIS A 228 5.63 -6.14 15.74
CA HIS A 228 5.59 -6.98 14.56
C HIS A 228 6.82 -6.81 13.66
N PHE A 229 7.20 -5.57 13.36
CA PHE A 229 8.34 -5.28 12.48
C PHE A 229 9.20 -4.16 13.06
N PRO A 230 10.21 -4.49 13.90
CA PRO A 230 11.14 -3.51 14.48
C PRO A 230 11.84 -2.65 13.42
N GLN A 231 11.97 -3.16 12.19
CA GLN A 231 12.58 -2.46 11.06
C GLN A 231 11.86 -1.16 10.68
N LEU A 232 10.57 -1.03 11.01
CA LEU A 232 9.81 0.22 10.87
C LEU A 232 10.47 1.38 11.63
N GLY A 233 11.09 1.08 12.79
CA GLY A 233 11.74 2.08 13.63
C GLY A 233 13.09 2.57 13.10
N TYR A 234 13.60 2.04 11.98
CA TYR A 234 14.85 2.51 11.37
C TYR A 234 14.71 3.83 10.60
N GLY A 235 13.48 4.36 10.55
CA GLY A 235 13.15 5.64 9.93
C GLY A 235 12.97 5.53 8.42
N SER A 236 12.12 6.39 7.90
CA SER A 236 11.82 6.48 6.48
C SER A 236 13.03 6.97 5.68
N ARG A 237 13.71 6.06 4.97
CA ARG A 237 14.80 6.41 4.05
C ARG A 237 14.27 6.54 2.61
N GLU A 238 14.45 7.73 2.04
CA GLU A 238 14.40 8.09 0.61
C GLU A 238 13.08 8.55 -0.03
N LEU A 239 13.26 9.40 -1.06
CA LEU A 239 12.28 10.02 -1.98
C LEU A 239 11.31 11.06 -1.37
N ALA A 240 11.77 11.81 -0.37
CA ALA A 240 11.06 13.00 0.07
C ALA A 240 10.96 14.03 -1.07
N ILE A 241 9.74 14.30 -1.49
CA ILE A 241 9.43 15.46 -2.31
C ILE A 241 9.58 16.68 -1.42
N ASP A 242 10.59 17.50 -1.72
CA ASP A 242 10.69 18.84 -1.16
C ASP A 242 9.43 19.63 -1.58
N SER A 243 8.61 19.96 -0.59
CA SER A 243 7.34 20.65 -0.78
C SER A 243 7.43 22.13 -0.45
N ASP A 244 8.58 22.60 0.04
CA ASP A 244 8.74 23.93 0.61
C ASP A 244 8.79 25.03 -0.47
N GLN A 245 8.73 24.66 -1.75
CA GLN A 245 8.96 25.58 -2.86
C GLN A 245 7.74 25.92 -3.73
N ARG A 246 6.50 25.55 -3.35
CA ARG A 246 5.32 25.89 -4.17
C ARG A 246 4.12 26.39 -3.37
N THR A 247 3.41 27.34 -3.98
CA THR A 247 2.10 27.86 -3.56
C THR A 247 1.10 26.72 -3.44
N ARG A 248 0.84 26.28 -2.21
CA ARG A 248 -0.31 25.43 -1.89
C ARG A 248 -1.58 26.27 -2.00
N LEU A 249 -2.65 25.68 -2.50
CA LEU A 249 -3.95 26.32 -2.40
C LEU A 249 -4.30 26.59 -0.93
N PRO A 250 -4.99 27.69 -0.60
CA PRO A 250 -5.44 27.94 0.76
C PRO A 250 -6.41 26.86 1.24
N ALA A 251 -6.25 26.39 2.48
CA ALA A 251 -7.09 25.35 3.06
C ALA A 251 -8.59 25.73 3.13
N TRP A 252 -8.91 27.02 3.24
CA TRP A 252 -10.29 27.50 3.29
C TRP A 252 -11.09 27.21 2.01
N LEU A 253 -10.43 26.92 0.88
CA LEU A 253 -11.10 26.46 -0.35
C LEU A 253 -11.70 25.05 -0.23
N PHE A 254 -11.28 24.30 0.77
CA PHE A 254 -11.69 22.92 1.01
C PHE A 254 -12.25 22.77 2.42
N PRO A 255 -13.37 23.42 2.76
CA PRO A 255 -13.93 23.27 4.10
C PRO A 255 -14.41 21.83 4.32
N ALA A 256 -14.19 21.29 5.51
CA ALA A 256 -14.59 19.93 5.91
C ALA A 256 -16.09 19.64 5.68
N ALA A 257 -16.94 20.67 5.69
CA ALA A 257 -18.36 20.54 5.37
C ALA A 257 -18.63 19.98 3.95
N LEU A 258 -17.67 20.09 3.02
CA LEU A 258 -17.78 19.50 1.68
C LEU A 258 -17.57 17.98 1.66
N ASP A 259 -17.04 17.38 2.74
CA ASP A 259 -16.73 15.95 2.77
C ASP A 259 -17.98 15.08 2.61
N GLY A 260 -19.14 15.51 3.14
CA GLY A 260 -20.40 14.82 2.91
C GLY A 260 -20.81 14.79 1.43
N ALA A 261 -20.58 15.88 0.68
CA ALA A 261 -20.82 15.91 -0.76
C ALA A 261 -19.81 15.04 -1.52
N ALA A 262 -18.53 15.11 -1.13
CA ALA A 262 -17.46 14.28 -1.68
C ALA A 262 -17.71 12.78 -1.44
N ARG A 263 -18.23 12.41 -0.27
CA ARG A 263 -18.64 11.04 0.09
C ARG A 263 -19.74 10.53 -0.83
N ARG A 264 -20.79 11.33 -1.09
CA ARG A 264 -21.87 10.95 -2.01
C ARG A 264 -21.35 10.74 -3.44
N LEU A 265 -20.53 11.67 -3.94
CA LEU A 265 -19.91 11.57 -5.26
C LEU A 265 -19.02 10.33 -5.36
N GLY A 266 -18.15 10.12 -4.37
CA GLY A 266 -17.23 9.00 -4.29
C GLY A 266 -17.94 7.66 -4.22
N SER A 267 -19.01 7.57 -3.41
CA SER A 267 -19.85 6.38 -3.30
C SER A 267 -20.59 6.07 -4.61
N ALA A 268 -21.13 7.08 -5.29
CA ALA A 268 -21.75 6.89 -6.61
C ALA A 268 -20.75 6.35 -7.64
N ALA A 269 -19.54 6.92 -7.69
CA ALA A 269 -18.47 6.44 -8.56
C ALA A 269 -18.02 5.02 -8.20
N TRP A 270 -17.95 4.69 -6.91
CA TRP A 270 -17.62 3.34 -6.44
C TRP A 270 -18.70 2.33 -6.82
N ARG A 271 -19.99 2.64 -6.61
CA ARG A 271 -21.12 1.79 -7.00
C ARG A 271 -21.13 1.53 -8.51
N TYR A 272 -20.92 2.57 -9.31
CA TYR A 272 -20.78 2.42 -10.75
C TYR A 272 -19.66 1.44 -11.11
N MET A 273 -18.50 1.53 -10.44
CA MET A 273 -17.40 0.60 -10.65
C MET A 273 -17.71 -0.84 -10.26
N GLN A 274 -18.37 -1.06 -9.12
CA GLN A 274 -18.81 -2.41 -8.75
C GLN A 274 -19.78 -2.97 -9.79
N TRP A 275 -20.71 -2.14 -10.26
CA TRP A 275 -21.63 -2.52 -11.32
C TRP A 275 -20.91 -2.93 -12.62
N THR A 276 -19.86 -2.21 -13.04
CA THR A 276 -19.05 -2.62 -14.22
C THR A 276 -18.32 -3.96 -14.03
N ARG A 277 -18.07 -4.37 -12.78
CA ARG A 277 -17.36 -5.60 -12.42
C ARG A 277 -18.29 -6.79 -12.11
N ARG A 278 -19.61 -6.60 -12.17
CA ARG A 278 -20.62 -7.58 -11.74
C ARG A 278 -20.49 -8.98 -12.36
N ASN A 279 -19.94 -9.08 -13.58
CA ASN A 279 -19.74 -10.34 -14.28
C ASN A 279 -18.30 -10.88 -14.18
N LYS A 280 -17.47 -10.34 -13.27
CA LYS A 280 -16.06 -10.74 -13.06
C LYS A 280 -15.87 -11.20 -11.61
N PRO A 281 -16.13 -12.49 -11.30
CA PRO A 281 -16.10 -12.99 -9.91
C PRO A 281 -14.75 -12.79 -9.22
N GLU A 282 -13.65 -12.97 -9.94
CA GLU A 282 -12.29 -12.75 -9.42
C GLU A 282 -12.05 -11.29 -9.00
N ALA A 283 -12.57 -10.32 -9.79
CA ALA A 283 -12.44 -8.90 -9.46
C ALA A 283 -13.25 -8.53 -8.22
N LEU A 284 -14.42 -9.13 -8.04
CA LEU A 284 -15.25 -8.94 -6.84
C LEU A 284 -14.59 -9.57 -5.59
N ALA A 285 -14.03 -10.77 -5.72
CA ALA A 285 -13.30 -11.43 -4.64
C ALA A 285 -12.09 -10.60 -4.18
N ARG A 286 -11.33 -10.02 -5.12
CA ARG A 286 -10.22 -9.11 -4.80
C ARG A 286 -10.69 -7.86 -4.07
N VAL A 287 -11.81 -7.26 -4.47
CA VAL A 287 -12.39 -6.10 -3.76
C VAL A 287 -12.81 -6.47 -2.34
N ALA A 288 -13.48 -7.62 -2.16
CA ALA A 288 -13.91 -8.08 -0.84
C ALA A 288 -12.72 -8.35 0.09
N PHE A 289 -11.67 -8.99 -0.42
CA PHE A 289 -10.42 -9.20 0.29
C PHE A 289 -9.77 -7.89 0.74
N VAL A 290 -9.57 -6.94 -0.19
CA VAL A 290 -8.97 -5.63 0.13
C VAL A 290 -9.81 -4.88 1.17
N ARG A 291 -11.15 -4.92 1.07
CA ARG A 291 -12.03 -4.34 2.09
C ARG A 291 -11.84 -4.97 3.46
N ALA A 292 -11.83 -6.30 3.54
CA ALA A 292 -11.62 -7.01 4.80
C ALA A 292 -10.26 -6.64 5.43
N THR A 293 -9.20 -6.56 4.63
CA THR A 293 -7.86 -6.18 5.08
C THR A 293 -7.72 -4.69 5.42
N MET A 294 -8.65 -3.83 4.99
CA MET A 294 -8.60 -2.39 5.28
C MET A 294 -9.52 -1.96 6.41
N ARG A 295 -10.48 -2.79 6.83
CA ARG A 295 -11.35 -2.46 7.98
C ARG A 295 -10.49 -2.15 9.21
N PRO A 296 -10.86 -1.17 10.05
CA PRO A 296 -12.06 -0.30 9.97
C PRO A 296 -11.91 0.88 8.98
N TYR A 297 -10.75 1.05 8.36
CA TYR A 297 -10.41 2.16 7.45
C TYR A 297 -10.85 1.95 6.00
N THR A 298 -11.88 1.14 5.76
CA THR A 298 -12.50 1.10 4.44
C THR A 298 -13.16 2.43 4.12
N LEU A 299 -12.95 2.96 2.92
CA LEU A 299 -13.48 4.27 2.54
C LEU A 299 -15.00 4.27 2.32
N PHE A 300 -15.52 3.15 1.82
CA PHE A 300 -16.95 2.95 1.64
C PHE A 300 -17.29 1.55 2.19
N ASP A 301 -17.99 1.48 3.32
CA ASP A 301 -18.54 0.22 3.84
C ASP A 301 -20.07 0.14 3.65
N GLU A 302 -20.69 -1.02 3.85
CA GLU A 302 -22.15 -1.18 3.68
C GLU A 302 -22.96 -0.35 4.69
N ALA A 303 -22.44 -0.18 5.90
CA ALA A 303 -23.02 0.71 6.92
C ALA A 303 -23.00 2.19 6.50
N ASP A 304 -22.13 2.58 5.56
CA ASP A 304 -22.05 3.94 5.04
C ASP A 304 -23.07 4.27 3.95
N LEU A 305 -23.87 3.27 3.54
CA LEU A 305 -24.76 3.29 2.38
C LEU A 305 -26.26 3.29 2.73
N THR A 306 -26.60 3.21 4.02
CA THR A 306 -27.93 3.45 4.59
C THR A 306 -28.02 4.87 5.14
#